data_AF-A0A3A8HBK7-F1
#
_entry.id   AF-A0A3A8HBK7-F1
#
_cell.length_a   1.000
_cell.length_b   1.000
_cell.length_c   1.000
_cell.angle_alpha   90.00
_cell.angle_beta   90.00
_cell.angle_gamma   90.00
#
_symmetry.space_group_name_H-M   'P 1'
#
loop_
_entity.id
_entity.type
_entity.pdbx_description
1 polymer ?
#
loop_
_entity_poly.entity_id
_entity_poly.type
_entity_poly.pdbx_seq_one_letter_code
_entity_poly.pdbx_strand_id
1 'polypeptide(L)'
;MKTERMMTGRGLQGFAWVLTTLAMALTSTGCGDECVDDFDCRDKGAAPAGQSYICAENKCELTSVPVPDAGTSTDAGTSTDAGTTTDAGTSTDAGTGSDAGTTTDAGTETDAGTTTDAGTETDAGTEADAGTDPCEAATYDPKLGTLQLQSGFVAGEAASLPAAAGPVGVTPGPTYSLYTVVSDGYSGPHALYSLGTWPQVSLGTAPLFDVAAPADRGPSASLFLSPFVETDGQRVLTGYTKSGAGFPGSVGVYDVSTPSSSTYVSAPSNFSAGVVQGAFLINGGGLDTVSAGLAVYALKTDSSPFTSLKVGTLPPETGGSGFTAVSTNGVAMIGYFSDDTFLNEGRAVAPAAITEALRSGTPFAVADAPALDVGSNFVAASGHGEGVSVLRGDYVPPDYNFAGTDVSRFAFTVAGAGETVTVGARQPVLVYVDQCTSVTGMTAIGSDLLVGVDDKNGARLVRIQQAPQLR
;
A
#
# COMPACT_ATOMS: atom_id res chain seq x y z
N MET A 1 -8.94 11.03 69.98
CA MET A 1 -8.49 12.34 70.51
C MET A 1 -7.51 12.89 69.49
N LYS A 2 -7.99 13.79 68.61
CA LYS A 2 -7.85 15.27 68.70
C LYS A 2 -6.36 15.68 68.67
N THR A 3 -5.89 16.53 67.75
CA THR A 3 -6.55 17.77 67.32
C THR A 3 -5.99 18.28 65.99
N GLU A 4 -6.89 18.67 65.09
CA GLU A 4 -6.69 19.56 63.96
C GLU A 4 -6.34 20.99 64.43
N ARG A 5 -5.71 21.80 63.57
CA ARG A 5 -5.95 23.25 63.60
C ARG A 5 -5.94 23.85 62.20
N MET A 6 -7.17 24.11 61.77
CA MET A 6 -7.65 24.99 60.70
C MET A 6 -7.41 26.47 61.08
N MET A 7 -7.17 27.35 60.10
CA MET A 7 -7.58 28.78 60.05
C MET A 7 -7.23 29.30 58.63
N THR A 8 -8.15 29.41 57.66
CA THR A 8 -9.17 30.47 57.41
C THR A 8 -8.64 31.90 57.34
N GLY A 9 -8.96 32.64 56.26
CA GLY A 9 -9.01 34.11 56.35
C GLY A 9 -8.97 34.89 55.04
N ARG A 10 -10.13 35.02 54.39
CA ARG A 10 -10.49 35.85 53.23
C ARG A 10 -10.20 37.36 53.37
N GLY A 11 -9.99 38.01 52.20
CA GLY A 11 -10.67 39.26 51.76
C GLY A 11 -10.29 40.55 52.48
N LEU A 12 -10.52 41.76 51.96
CA LEU A 12 -11.28 42.23 50.80
C LEU A 12 -11.01 43.75 50.68
N GLN A 13 -11.13 44.31 49.47
CA GLN A 13 -11.46 45.71 49.15
C GLN A 13 -10.37 46.78 49.39
N GLY A 14 -10.14 47.75 48.52
CA GLY A 14 -10.85 48.16 47.30
C GLY A 14 -10.66 49.66 47.14
N PHE A 15 -10.39 50.14 45.92
CA PHE A 15 -10.70 51.52 45.52
C PHE A 15 -10.95 51.55 44.02
N ALA A 16 -12.20 51.84 43.68
CA ALA A 16 -12.68 52.18 42.35
C ALA A 16 -12.50 53.69 42.11
N TRP A 17 -12.25 54.12 40.86
CA TRP A 17 -13.27 54.75 40.02
C TRP A 17 -12.71 55.33 38.70
N VAL A 18 -13.62 55.34 37.72
CA VAL A 18 -13.73 56.15 36.49
C VAL A 18 -13.18 55.62 35.16
N LEU A 19 -14.13 55.08 34.40
CA LEU A 19 -14.29 55.03 32.94
C LEU A 19 -13.45 56.01 32.10
N THR A 20 -12.81 55.48 31.05
CA THR A 20 -12.89 56.11 29.72
C THR A 20 -12.79 55.05 28.63
N THR A 21 -13.90 54.86 27.91
CA THR A 21 -14.03 54.05 26.71
C THR A 21 -13.32 54.74 25.54
N LEU A 22 -12.31 54.08 24.96
CA LEU A 22 -11.87 54.32 23.59
C LEU A 22 -11.47 52.99 22.96
N ALA A 23 -12.40 52.40 22.23
CA ALA A 23 -12.14 51.27 21.35
C ALA A 23 -11.35 51.77 20.14
N MET A 24 -10.06 51.44 20.09
CA MET A 24 -9.22 51.63 18.91
C MET A 24 -9.09 50.28 18.24
N ALA A 25 -9.76 50.13 17.10
CA ALA A 25 -9.81 48.93 16.31
C ALA A 25 -8.42 48.61 15.74
N LEU A 26 -7.88 47.45 16.12
CA LEU A 26 -6.75 46.80 15.47
C LEU A 26 -7.25 46.25 14.13
N THR A 27 -6.96 46.95 13.03
CA THR A 27 -6.96 46.36 11.69
C THR A 27 -5.54 45.99 11.33
N SER A 28 -5.13 44.79 11.75
CA SER A 28 -3.97 44.10 11.18
C SER A 28 -4.25 42.61 11.16
N THR A 29 -5.12 42.18 10.25
CA THR A 29 -5.13 40.79 9.80
C THR A 29 -3.94 40.63 8.86
N GLY A 30 -2.79 40.23 9.42
CA GLY A 30 -1.74 39.62 8.64
C GLY A 30 -2.28 38.30 8.10
N CYS A 31 -2.60 38.27 6.81
CA CYS A 31 -2.86 37.05 6.07
C CYS A 31 -1.60 36.19 6.14
N GLY A 32 -1.70 35.00 6.73
CA GLY A 32 -0.79 33.92 6.37
C GLY A 32 -1.03 33.53 4.92
N ASP A 33 -0.01 32.92 4.30
CA ASP A 33 -0.13 32.33 2.97
C ASP A 33 -1.34 31.37 2.96
N GLU A 34 -2.23 31.53 1.98
CA GLU A 34 -3.49 30.77 1.87
C GLU A 34 -3.29 29.43 1.16
N CYS A 35 -2.21 29.29 0.37
CA CYS A 35 -1.80 28.06 -0.29
C CYS A 35 -0.29 28.06 -0.54
N VAL A 36 0.33 26.88 -0.60
CA VAL A 36 1.71 26.63 -1.03
C VAL A 36 1.73 25.98 -2.43
N ASP A 37 0.71 25.19 -2.76
CA ASP A 37 0.48 24.63 -4.09
C ASP A 37 -1.02 24.53 -4.44
N ASP A 38 -1.33 24.16 -5.69
CA ASP A 38 -2.71 24.05 -6.20
C ASP A 38 -3.59 23.08 -5.37
N PHE A 39 -2.97 22.16 -4.64
CA PHE A 39 -3.67 21.14 -3.84
C PHE A 39 -4.28 21.75 -2.57
N ASP A 40 -3.69 22.80 -2.02
CA ASP A 40 -4.20 23.52 -0.85
C ASP A 40 -5.51 24.27 -1.15
N CYS A 41 -5.84 24.49 -2.42
CA CYS A 41 -7.01 25.24 -2.85
C CYS A 41 -8.31 24.42 -2.96
N ARG A 42 -8.30 23.14 -2.58
CA ARG A 42 -9.48 22.27 -2.70
C ARG A 42 -10.61 22.62 -1.73
N ASP A 43 -10.29 23.26 -0.60
CA ASP A 43 -11.28 23.64 0.42
C ASP A 43 -12.15 24.83 -0.03
N LYS A 44 -11.87 25.40 -1.21
CA LYS A 44 -12.73 26.39 -1.89
C LYS A 44 -14.00 25.80 -2.49
N GLY A 45 -14.14 24.48 -2.49
CA GLY A 45 -15.29 23.77 -3.05
C GLY A 45 -15.22 23.60 -4.56
N ALA A 46 -16.31 23.13 -5.16
CA ALA A 46 -16.37 22.86 -6.59
C ALA A 46 -16.21 24.15 -7.42
N ALA A 47 -15.21 24.17 -8.31
CA ALA A 47 -15.04 25.26 -9.26
C ALA A 47 -16.18 25.28 -10.31
N PRO A 48 -16.54 26.45 -10.84
CA PRO A 48 -17.49 26.55 -11.95
C PRO A 48 -17.02 25.76 -13.19
N ALA A 49 -17.97 25.29 -14.00
CA ALA A 49 -17.66 24.52 -15.22
C ALA A 49 -16.67 25.26 -16.13
N GLY A 50 -15.58 24.58 -16.51
CA GLY A 50 -14.51 25.14 -17.34
C GLY A 50 -13.46 25.95 -16.57
N GLN A 51 -13.46 25.92 -15.24
CA GLN A 51 -12.47 26.59 -14.39
C GLN A 51 -11.92 25.64 -13.32
N SER A 52 -10.74 25.96 -12.79
CA SER A 52 -10.12 25.29 -11.64
C SER A 52 -9.52 26.32 -10.68
N TYR A 53 -9.51 26.03 -9.38
CA TYR A 53 -8.74 26.81 -8.41
C TYR A 53 -7.27 26.43 -8.52
N ILE A 54 -6.38 27.42 -8.61
CA ILE A 54 -4.93 27.27 -8.60
C ILE A 54 -4.34 28.13 -7.49
N CYS A 55 -3.14 27.77 -7.02
CA CYS A 55 -2.39 28.60 -6.11
C CYS A 55 -1.55 29.61 -6.90
N ALA A 56 -1.99 30.86 -6.89
CA ALA A 56 -1.29 31.98 -7.51
C ALA A 56 -0.88 32.98 -6.40
N GLU A 57 0.42 33.25 -6.29
CA GLU A 57 0.97 34.20 -5.31
C GLU A 57 0.48 33.94 -3.86
N ASN A 58 0.50 32.66 -3.46
CA ASN A 58 0.05 32.19 -2.14
C ASN A 58 -1.44 32.44 -1.85
N LYS A 59 -2.28 32.57 -2.90
CA LYS A 59 -3.74 32.67 -2.82
C LYS A 59 -4.42 31.77 -3.83
N CYS A 60 -5.61 31.30 -3.47
CA CYS A 60 -6.41 30.45 -4.33
C CYS A 60 -7.23 31.28 -5.32
N GLU A 61 -6.87 31.23 -6.60
CA GLU A 61 -7.50 31.98 -7.68
C GLU A 61 -8.13 31.06 -8.74
N LEU A 62 -9.20 31.52 -9.40
CA LEU A 62 -9.87 30.77 -10.46
C LEU A 62 -9.18 30.99 -11.80
N THR A 63 -8.82 29.90 -12.48
CA THR A 63 -8.26 29.92 -13.84
C THR A 63 -9.12 29.10 -14.79
N SER A 64 -9.28 29.57 -16.02
CA SER A 64 -10.01 28.85 -17.07
C SER A 64 -9.19 27.68 -17.62
N VAL A 65 -9.81 26.50 -17.72
CA VAL A 65 -9.21 25.30 -18.32
C VAL A 65 -9.34 25.40 -19.85
N PRO A 66 -8.24 25.44 -20.63
CA PRO A 66 -8.31 25.44 -22.08
C PRO A 66 -8.87 24.09 -22.57
N VAL A 67 -9.99 24.12 -23.29
CA VAL A 67 -10.51 22.94 -23.99
C VAL A 67 -9.73 22.80 -25.30
N PRO A 68 -9.05 21.67 -25.59
CA PRO A 68 -8.45 21.45 -26.89
C PRO A 68 -9.54 21.25 -27.95
N ASP A 69 -9.51 22.07 -29.00
CA ASP A 69 -10.38 21.95 -30.18
C ASP A 69 -10.25 20.54 -30.80
N ALA A 70 -11.35 19.80 -30.84
CA ALA A 70 -11.42 18.54 -31.56
C ALA A 70 -11.32 18.82 -33.06
N GLY A 71 -10.15 18.52 -33.63
CA GLY A 71 -9.91 18.59 -35.06
C GLY A 71 -10.94 17.77 -35.85
N THR A 72 -11.52 18.40 -36.86
CA THR A 72 -12.44 17.81 -37.84
C THR A 72 -11.82 16.57 -38.48
N SER A 73 -12.39 15.39 -38.23
CA SER A 73 -12.07 14.19 -39.00
C SER A 73 -13.10 14.00 -40.13
N THR A 74 -12.54 13.76 -41.30
CA THR A 74 -13.14 13.64 -42.64
C THR A 74 -14.13 12.47 -42.77
N ASP A 75 -15.24 12.73 -43.48
CA ASP A 75 -16.19 11.74 -43.99
C ASP A 75 -15.52 10.63 -44.83
N ALA A 76 -15.88 9.38 -44.53
CA ALA A 76 -15.84 8.26 -45.46
C ALA A 76 -17.26 7.65 -45.42
N GLY A 77 -18.10 7.83 -46.43
CA GLY A 77 -18.01 7.16 -47.72
C GLY A 77 -19.28 6.31 -47.89
N THR A 78 -20.25 6.83 -48.65
CA THR A 78 -21.49 6.14 -49.03
C THR A 78 -21.21 4.96 -49.96
N SER A 79 -21.80 3.79 -49.68
CA SER A 79 -21.87 2.68 -50.64
C SER A 79 -23.33 2.30 -50.89
N THR A 80 -23.69 2.34 -52.17
CA THR A 80 -25.01 2.19 -52.79
C THR A 80 -25.48 0.73 -52.93
N ASP A 81 -26.79 0.58 -53.01
CA ASP A 81 -27.62 -0.60 -53.28
C ASP A 81 -27.16 -1.60 -54.35
N ALA A 82 -27.48 -2.88 -54.10
CA ALA A 82 -27.90 -3.89 -55.07
C ALA A 82 -28.65 -5.00 -54.29
N GLY A 83 -29.78 -5.58 -54.67
CA GLY A 83 -30.67 -5.46 -55.82
C GLY A 83 -31.89 -6.37 -55.57
N THR A 84 -32.99 -6.09 -56.26
CA THR A 84 -34.28 -6.79 -56.22
C THR A 84 -34.23 -8.21 -56.78
N THR A 85 -34.94 -9.18 -56.16
CA THR A 85 -35.59 -10.30 -56.87
C THR A 85 -36.88 -10.76 -56.18
N THR A 86 -37.82 -11.19 -57.03
CA THR A 86 -39.28 -11.33 -56.91
C THR A 86 -39.79 -12.62 -56.24
N ASP A 87 -41.04 -12.53 -55.76
CA ASP A 87 -41.96 -13.57 -55.25
C ASP A 87 -42.05 -14.88 -56.06
N ALA A 88 -42.26 -15.99 -55.34
CA ALA A 88 -43.15 -17.09 -55.74
C ALA A 88 -43.48 -18.03 -54.56
N GLY A 89 -44.77 -18.34 -54.35
CA GLY A 89 -45.18 -19.63 -53.76
C GLY A 89 -46.27 -19.58 -52.68
N THR A 90 -47.53 -19.53 -53.09
CA THR A 90 -48.73 -19.92 -52.33
C THR A 90 -48.75 -21.42 -52.01
N SER A 91 -49.20 -21.81 -50.81
CA SER A 91 -49.86 -23.10 -50.52
C SER A 91 -50.63 -23.09 -49.18
N THR A 92 -51.95 -22.93 -49.33
CA THR A 92 -53.12 -23.63 -48.74
C THR A 92 -53.18 -24.13 -47.29
N ASP A 93 -54.34 -23.81 -46.69
CA ASP A 93 -54.99 -24.24 -45.43
C ASP A 93 -55.02 -25.74 -45.11
N ALA A 94 -55.05 -26.05 -43.80
CA ALA A 94 -56.05 -26.93 -43.17
C ALA A 94 -55.92 -26.92 -41.64
N GLY A 95 -57.05 -26.79 -40.90
CA GLY A 95 -57.12 -27.26 -39.51
C GLY A 95 -58.04 -26.49 -38.56
N THR A 96 -59.35 -26.56 -38.77
CA THR A 96 -60.42 -26.16 -37.84
C THR A 96 -60.40 -26.90 -36.50
N GLY A 97 -60.77 -26.22 -35.40
CA GLY A 97 -60.99 -26.84 -34.09
C GLY A 97 -61.84 -26.01 -33.13
N SER A 98 -63.17 -26.12 -33.31
CA SER A 98 -64.27 -25.97 -32.33
C SER A 98 -64.51 -24.67 -31.55
N ASP A 99 -65.66 -24.10 -31.91
CA ASP A 99 -66.52 -23.14 -31.19
C ASP A 99 -67.41 -23.88 -30.15
N ALA A 100 -67.71 -23.24 -29.01
CA ALA A 100 -68.95 -23.43 -28.23
C ALA A 100 -68.96 -22.57 -26.96
N GLY A 101 -69.85 -21.56 -26.90
CA GLY A 101 -70.15 -20.84 -25.65
C GLY A 101 -70.95 -19.53 -25.74
N THR A 102 -72.03 -19.47 -26.52
CA THR A 102 -73.15 -18.50 -26.37
C THR A 102 -73.76 -18.57 -24.96
N THR A 103 -74.29 -17.57 -24.24
CA THR A 103 -75.02 -16.30 -24.50
C THR A 103 -75.27 -15.63 -23.12
N THR A 104 -75.45 -14.30 -23.04
CA THR A 104 -76.65 -13.60 -22.50
C THR A 104 -76.45 -12.08 -22.57
N ASP A 105 -77.31 -11.41 -23.35
CA ASP A 105 -77.55 -9.95 -23.30
C ASP A 105 -78.56 -9.60 -22.21
N ALA A 106 -78.37 -8.46 -21.53
CA ALA A 106 -79.42 -7.47 -21.21
C ALA A 106 -78.89 -6.35 -20.27
N GLY A 107 -79.06 -5.08 -20.65
CA GLY A 107 -79.02 -3.96 -19.69
C GLY A 107 -78.59 -2.62 -20.28
N THR A 108 -79.55 -1.82 -20.72
CA THR A 108 -79.44 -0.42 -21.17
C THR A 108 -79.15 0.59 -20.04
N GLU A 109 -78.23 1.53 -20.34
CA GLU A 109 -78.14 2.98 -20.01
C GLU A 109 -78.17 3.50 -18.54
N THR A 110 -77.15 4.31 -18.16
CA THR A 110 -77.22 5.79 -18.00
C THR A 110 -75.89 6.35 -17.44
N ASP A 111 -75.52 7.53 -17.95
CA ASP A 111 -74.33 8.38 -17.72
C ASP A 111 -73.86 8.69 -16.28
N ALA A 112 -72.56 9.01 -16.21
CA ALA A 112 -71.95 10.19 -15.57
C ALA A 112 -70.78 9.86 -14.63
N GLY A 113 -69.56 10.04 -15.15
CA GLY A 113 -68.33 10.04 -14.37
C GLY A 113 -67.16 10.55 -15.20
N THR A 114 -66.99 11.87 -15.24
CA THR A 114 -65.78 12.54 -15.75
C THR A 114 -64.55 11.98 -15.06
N THR A 115 -63.74 11.20 -15.79
CA THR A 115 -62.38 10.88 -15.38
C THR A 115 -61.43 11.81 -16.14
N THR A 116 -60.81 12.70 -15.37
CA THR A 116 -59.72 13.56 -15.79
C THR A 116 -58.55 12.70 -16.28
N ASP A 117 -57.92 13.15 -17.36
CA ASP A 117 -56.82 12.55 -18.09
C ASP A 117 -55.81 11.77 -17.22
N ALA A 118 -55.56 10.52 -17.62
CA ALA A 118 -54.32 9.85 -17.26
C ALA A 118 -53.17 10.68 -17.82
N GLY A 119 -52.37 11.25 -16.92
CA GLY A 119 -51.15 11.94 -17.29
C GLY A 119 -50.32 11.06 -18.20
N THR A 120 -49.79 11.66 -19.27
CA THR A 120 -48.73 11.09 -20.09
C THR A 120 -47.66 10.53 -19.17
N GLU A 121 -47.56 9.19 -19.13
CA GLU A 121 -46.37 8.48 -18.65
C GLU A 121 -45.18 9.19 -19.28
N THR A 122 -44.37 9.82 -18.43
CA THR A 122 -43.09 10.37 -18.88
C THR A 122 -42.28 9.14 -19.27
N ASP A 123 -41.94 9.02 -20.56
CA ASP A 123 -41.00 8.01 -21.05
C ASP A 123 -39.88 7.87 -20.02
N ALA A 124 -39.72 6.66 -19.50
CA ALA A 124 -38.62 6.32 -18.61
C ALA A 124 -37.36 6.79 -19.31
N GLY A 125 -36.79 7.89 -18.81
CA GLY A 125 -35.57 8.47 -19.34
C GLY A 125 -34.56 7.34 -19.42
N THR A 126 -33.99 7.17 -20.61
CA THR A 126 -32.89 6.25 -20.90
C THR A 126 -31.99 6.21 -19.67
N GLU A 127 -31.93 5.06 -19.00
CA GLU A 127 -31.02 4.90 -17.87
C GLU A 127 -29.67 5.36 -18.36
N ALA A 128 -29.11 6.38 -17.71
CA ALA A 128 -27.76 6.81 -17.97
C ALA A 128 -26.90 5.56 -17.81
N ASP A 129 -26.23 5.14 -18.89
CA ASP A 129 -25.29 4.02 -18.89
C ASP A 129 -24.52 4.07 -17.58
N ALA A 130 -24.67 3.04 -16.75
CA ALA A 130 -23.84 2.87 -15.57
C ALA A 130 -22.40 2.95 -16.08
N GLY A 131 -21.71 4.04 -15.74
CA GLY A 131 -20.44 4.39 -16.38
C GLY A 131 -19.54 3.17 -16.43
N THR A 132 -19.09 2.81 -17.63
CA THR A 132 -18.18 1.69 -17.82
C THR A 132 -17.00 1.84 -16.88
N ASP A 133 -16.68 0.79 -16.13
CA ASP A 133 -15.51 0.75 -15.24
C ASP A 133 -14.28 1.26 -16.03
N PRO A 134 -13.63 2.36 -15.59
CA PRO A 134 -12.51 2.94 -16.32
C PRO A 134 -11.35 1.94 -16.50
N CYS A 135 -11.24 0.93 -15.65
CA CYS A 135 -10.24 -0.13 -15.75
C CYS A 135 -10.50 -1.11 -16.91
N GLU A 136 -11.75 -1.26 -17.35
CA GLU A 136 -12.07 -2.07 -18.53
C GLU A 136 -11.54 -1.42 -19.81
N ALA A 137 -11.65 -0.09 -19.91
CA ALA A 137 -11.21 0.69 -21.06
C ALA A 137 -9.73 1.14 -21.01
N ALA A 138 -9.07 1.02 -19.85
CA ALA A 138 -7.68 1.43 -19.69
C ALA A 138 -6.71 0.61 -20.57
N THR A 139 -5.60 1.23 -20.97
CA THR A 139 -4.52 0.58 -21.73
C THR A 139 -3.48 0.00 -20.77
N TYR A 140 -3.14 -1.27 -20.95
CA TYR A 140 -2.22 -2.00 -20.08
C TYR A 140 -0.91 -2.35 -20.78
N ASP A 141 0.21 -1.96 -20.19
CA ASP A 141 1.51 -2.55 -20.50
C ASP A 141 1.54 -4.03 -20.05
N PRO A 142 2.09 -4.95 -20.87
CA PRO A 142 2.09 -6.37 -20.54
C PRO A 142 2.87 -6.72 -19.26
N LYS A 143 3.78 -5.86 -18.78
CA LYS A 143 4.52 -6.04 -17.54
C LYS A 143 3.95 -5.18 -16.42
N LEU A 144 3.72 -3.90 -16.66
CA LEU A 144 3.40 -2.92 -15.60
C LEU A 144 1.92 -2.58 -15.49
N GLY A 145 1.08 -3.09 -16.39
CA GLY A 145 -0.33 -2.74 -16.43
C GLY A 145 -0.49 -1.25 -16.72
N THR A 146 -1.27 -0.55 -15.91
CA THR A 146 -1.47 0.90 -16.01
C THR A 146 -0.38 1.72 -15.30
N LEU A 147 0.53 1.08 -14.53
CA LEU A 147 1.59 1.81 -13.82
C LEU A 147 2.59 2.44 -14.80
N GLN A 148 2.90 3.72 -14.58
CA GLN A 148 3.84 4.46 -15.41
C GLN A 148 5.27 4.37 -14.87
N LEU A 149 6.15 3.71 -15.62
CA LEU A 149 7.58 3.71 -15.36
C LEU A 149 8.21 5.08 -15.59
N GLN A 150 8.98 5.54 -14.62
CA GLN A 150 9.60 6.86 -14.64
C GLN A 150 11.00 6.84 -15.26
N SER A 151 11.45 8.02 -15.71
CA SER A 151 12.77 8.18 -16.32
C SER A 151 13.90 7.74 -15.37
N GLY A 152 14.92 7.08 -15.92
CA GLY A 152 16.03 6.53 -15.14
C GLY A 152 15.81 5.11 -14.65
N PHE A 153 14.71 4.46 -15.03
CA PHE A 153 14.43 3.06 -14.75
C PHE A 153 14.05 2.27 -16.00
N VAL A 154 14.24 0.95 -15.95
CA VAL A 154 13.90 0.01 -17.02
C VAL A 154 13.11 -1.15 -16.43
N ALA A 155 11.97 -1.50 -17.03
CA ALA A 155 11.25 -2.72 -16.74
C ALA A 155 11.87 -3.91 -17.49
N GLY A 156 12.68 -4.69 -16.77
CA GLY A 156 13.40 -5.87 -17.22
C GLY A 156 12.50 -7.09 -17.42
N GLU A 157 12.94 -8.27 -16.97
CA GLU A 157 12.12 -9.48 -17.10
C GLU A 157 10.83 -9.38 -16.26
N ALA A 158 9.79 -10.10 -16.68
CA ALA A 158 8.58 -10.30 -15.92
C ALA A 158 8.19 -11.78 -15.94
N ALA A 159 7.54 -12.24 -14.88
CA ALA A 159 7.10 -13.63 -14.74
C ALA A 159 5.77 -13.69 -13.99
N SER A 160 4.83 -14.52 -14.47
CA SER A 160 3.56 -14.74 -13.79
C SER A 160 3.79 -15.25 -12.36
N LEU A 161 3.02 -14.73 -11.42
CA LEU A 161 3.05 -15.12 -10.03
C LEU A 161 1.88 -16.07 -9.76
N PRO A 162 2.11 -17.28 -9.24
CA PRO A 162 1.02 -18.19 -8.89
C PRO A 162 0.05 -17.54 -7.90
N ALA A 163 -1.26 -17.69 -8.11
CA ALA A 163 -2.29 -17.04 -7.30
C ALA A 163 -2.22 -17.37 -5.79
N ALA A 164 -1.64 -18.52 -5.43
CA ALA A 164 -1.45 -18.93 -4.04
C ALA A 164 -0.19 -18.32 -3.37
N ALA A 165 0.69 -17.68 -4.15
CA ALA A 165 1.92 -17.10 -3.62
C ALA A 165 1.62 -15.84 -2.79
N GLY A 166 2.10 -15.82 -1.55
CA GLY A 166 2.11 -14.64 -0.70
C GLY A 166 3.39 -13.83 -0.87
N PRO A 167 3.95 -13.28 0.23
CA PRO A 167 5.20 -12.53 0.19
C PRO A 167 6.33 -13.32 -0.47
N VAL A 168 7.16 -12.63 -1.26
CA VAL A 168 8.26 -13.24 -2.02
C VAL A 168 9.61 -12.79 -1.47
N GLY A 169 10.49 -13.76 -1.23
CA GLY A 169 11.87 -13.53 -0.84
C GLY A 169 12.84 -14.01 -1.91
N VAL A 170 13.95 -13.32 -2.07
CA VAL A 170 14.94 -13.59 -3.11
C VAL A 170 16.32 -13.75 -2.50
N THR A 171 17.00 -14.84 -2.82
CA THR A 171 18.39 -15.09 -2.40
C THR A 171 19.36 -14.08 -3.02
N PRO A 172 20.50 -13.82 -2.37
CA PRO A 172 21.60 -13.08 -2.99
C PRO A 172 22.01 -13.71 -4.34
N GLY A 173 22.42 -12.86 -5.28
CA GLY A 173 22.83 -13.28 -6.63
C GLY A 173 24.15 -14.07 -6.66
N PRO A 174 24.54 -14.57 -7.85
CA PRO A 174 23.91 -14.32 -9.15
C PRO A 174 22.72 -15.25 -9.47
N THR A 175 22.57 -16.36 -8.75
CA THR A 175 21.50 -17.33 -8.96
C THR A 175 20.34 -17.00 -8.02
N TYR A 176 19.49 -16.06 -8.43
CA TYR A 176 18.35 -15.59 -7.64
C TYR A 176 17.28 -16.69 -7.51
N SER A 177 17.38 -17.50 -6.45
CA SER A 177 16.33 -18.44 -6.03
C SER A 177 15.24 -17.69 -5.27
N LEU A 178 13.98 -18.01 -5.56
CA LEU A 178 12.80 -17.36 -4.98
C LEU A 178 12.07 -18.30 -4.03
N TYR A 179 11.54 -17.71 -2.96
CA TYR A 179 10.70 -18.37 -1.98
C TYR A 179 9.42 -17.57 -1.76
N THR A 180 8.35 -18.27 -1.38
CA THR A 180 7.09 -17.64 -0.98
C THR A 180 6.46 -18.38 0.17
N VAL A 181 5.64 -17.69 0.96
CA VAL A 181 4.76 -18.35 1.93
C VAL A 181 3.37 -18.49 1.32
N VAL A 182 2.88 -19.73 1.31
CA VAL A 182 1.51 -20.07 0.92
C VAL A 182 0.71 -20.33 2.19
N SER A 183 -0.51 -19.82 2.21
CA SER A 183 -1.41 -19.87 3.36
C SER A 183 -2.84 -20.13 2.93
N ASP A 184 -3.53 -21.03 3.63
CA ASP A 184 -4.97 -21.22 3.50
C ASP A 184 -5.69 -20.46 4.63
N GLY A 185 -5.98 -19.17 4.36
CA GLY A 185 -6.58 -18.26 5.31
C GLY A 185 -5.79 -18.15 6.63
N TYR A 186 -6.48 -17.91 7.74
CA TYR A 186 -5.82 -17.76 9.05
C TYR A 186 -5.50 -19.10 9.73
N SER A 187 -6.20 -20.17 9.35
CA SER A 187 -6.06 -21.52 9.94
C SER A 187 -4.89 -22.32 9.36
N GLY A 188 -4.43 -21.95 8.16
CA GLY A 188 -3.40 -22.68 7.46
C GLY A 188 -3.93 -23.93 6.74
N PRO A 189 -3.04 -24.75 6.15
CA PRO A 189 -1.60 -24.80 6.40
C PRO A 189 -0.85 -23.53 5.99
N HIS A 190 0.20 -23.22 6.74
CA HIS A 190 1.10 -22.10 6.51
C HIS A 190 2.47 -22.66 6.16
N ALA A 191 2.89 -22.56 4.91
CA ALA A 191 4.12 -23.22 4.49
C ALA A 191 4.95 -22.40 3.51
N LEU A 192 6.27 -22.50 3.67
CA LEU A 192 7.26 -21.97 2.76
C LEU A 192 7.40 -22.88 1.56
N TYR A 193 7.38 -22.31 0.36
CA TYR A 193 7.59 -23.01 -0.91
C TYR A 193 8.72 -22.36 -1.69
N SER A 194 9.37 -23.14 -2.54
CA SER A 194 10.20 -22.58 -3.60
C SER A 194 9.32 -22.08 -4.74
N LEU A 195 9.72 -20.96 -5.35
CA LEU A 195 9.18 -20.45 -6.60
C LEU A 195 10.13 -20.69 -7.79
N GLY A 196 11.22 -21.43 -7.60
CA GLY A 196 12.24 -21.65 -8.62
C GLY A 196 13.32 -20.55 -8.64
N THR A 197 13.84 -20.25 -9.83
CA THR A 197 14.96 -19.30 -10.03
C THR A 197 14.53 -18.23 -11.02
N TRP A 198 14.76 -16.96 -10.70
CA TRP A 198 14.39 -15.85 -11.57
C TRP A 198 15.01 -15.98 -12.98
N PRO A 199 14.27 -15.72 -14.07
CA PRO A 199 12.85 -15.34 -14.15
C PRO A 199 11.87 -16.52 -14.32
N GLN A 200 12.31 -17.76 -14.12
CA GLN A 200 11.46 -18.94 -14.21
C GLN A 200 10.72 -19.17 -12.89
N VAL A 201 9.53 -18.57 -12.79
CA VAL A 201 8.69 -18.61 -11.58
C VAL A 201 7.64 -19.71 -11.71
N SER A 202 7.65 -20.66 -10.77
CA SER A 202 6.63 -21.71 -10.65
C SER A 202 6.57 -22.22 -9.21
N LEU A 203 5.36 -22.43 -8.69
CA LEU A 203 5.20 -22.96 -7.33
C LEU A 203 5.66 -24.42 -7.25
N GLY A 204 6.57 -24.71 -6.31
CA GLY A 204 7.02 -26.07 -6.02
C GLY A 204 5.88 -26.97 -5.57
N THR A 205 5.98 -28.27 -5.85
CA THR A 205 4.91 -29.25 -5.56
C THR A 205 4.82 -29.67 -4.10
N ALA A 206 5.85 -29.38 -3.29
CA ALA A 206 5.91 -29.76 -1.89
C ALA A 206 6.39 -28.57 -1.02
N PRO A 207 5.83 -28.42 0.20
CA PRO A 207 6.30 -27.42 1.13
C PRO A 207 7.71 -27.74 1.61
N LEU A 208 8.53 -26.70 1.78
CA LEU A 208 9.89 -26.78 2.31
C LEU A 208 9.91 -26.75 3.85
N PHE A 209 9.01 -25.94 4.43
CA PHE A 209 8.99 -25.65 5.85
C PHE A 209 7.59 -25.22 6.29
N ASP A 210 7.13 -25.74 7.42
CA ASP A 210 5.88 -25.28 8.04
C ASP A 210 6.18 -23.99 8.82
N VAL A 211 5.55 -22.88 8.45
CA VAL A 211 5.83 -21.57 9.05
C VAL A 211 5.30 -21.48 10.47
N ALA A 212 4.24 -22.24 10.80
CA ALA A 212 3.69 -22.27 12.15
C ALA A 212 4.62 -23.07 13.08
N ALA A 213 4.96 -22.51 14.25
CA ALA A 213 5.73 -23.28 15.23
C ALA A 213 4.88 -24.45 15.76
N PRO A 214 5.47 -25.61 16.12
CA PRO A 214 4.72 -26.79 16.55
C PRO A 214 3.70 -26.53 17.67
N ALA A 215 3.99 -25.61 18.60
CA ALA A 215 3.11 -25.25 19.68
C ALA A 215 1.85 -24.48 19.24
N ASP A 216 1.87 -23.90 18.03
CA ASP A 216 0.80 -23.07 17.47
C ASP A 216 0.04 -23.77 16.33
N ARG A 217 0.35 -25.05 16.05
CA ARG A 217 -0.36 -25.86 15.05
C ARG A 217 -1.61 -26.48 15.68
N GLY A 218 -2.71 -25.75 15.66
CA GLY A 218 -3.99 -26.24 16.15
C GLY A 218 -5.16 -25.64 15.37
N PRO A 219 -6.31 -26.33 15.30
CA PRO A 219 -7.47 -25.87 14.52
C PRO A 219 -8.08 -24.57 15.04
N SER A 220 -7.78 -24.18 16.27
CA SER A 220 -8.20 -22.91 16.87
C SER A 220 -7.15 -21.80 16.73
N ALA A 221 -5.98 -22.08 16.15
CA ALA A 221 -4.93 -21.10 15.98
C ALA A 221 -5.20 -20.27 14.72
N SER A 222 -5.58 -19.00 14.92
CA SER A 222 -5.59 -18.01 13.84
C SER A 222 -4.25 -17.31 13.82
N LEU A 223 -3.49 -17.53 12.75
CA LEU A 223 -2.17 -16.93 12.56
C LEU A 223 -2.25 -15.85 11.48
N PHE A 224 -1.58 -14.73 11.73
CA PHE A 224 -1.43 -13.64 10.79
C PHE A 224 0.01 -13.66 10.28
N LEU A 225 0.20 -14.05 9.03
CA LEU A 225 1.54 -14.16 8.45
C LEU A 225 2.23 -12.80 8.40
N SER A 226 3.51 -12.79 8.72
CA SER A 226 4.34 -11.61 8.54
C SER A 226 4.50 -11.33 7.04
N PRO A 227 4.51 -10.06 6.62
CA PRO A 227 4.54 -9.67 5.20
C PRO A 227 5.94 -9.80 4.56
N PHE A 228 6.84 -10.60 5.13
CA PHE A 228 8.23 -10.71 4.68
C PHE A 228 8.70 -12.16 4.52
N VAL A 229 9.62 -12.33 3.58
CA VAL A 229 10.46 -13.51 3.41
C VAL A 229 11.87 -12.99 3.13
N GLU A 230 12.73 -13.07 4.13
CA GLU A 230 14.09 -12.54 4.08
C GLU A 230 15.11 -13.68 3.97
N THR A 231 16.24 -13.47 3.29
CA THR A 231 17.24 -14.52 3.16
C THR A 231 18.66 -13.99 3.07
N ASP A 232 19.56 -14.66 3.80
CA ASP A 232 21.01 -14.42 3.74
C ASP A 232 21.72 -15.38 2.74
N GLY A 233 20.94 -16.13 1.96
CA GLY A 233 21.42 -17.13 1.00
C GLY A 233 21.73 -18.51 1.61
N GLN A 234 21.75 -18.65 2.93
CA GLN A 234 21.85 -19.95 3.62
C GLN A 234 20.55 -20.31 4.33
N ARG A 235 19.82 -19.29 4.77
CA ARG A 235 18.60 -19.39 5.56
C ARG A 235 17.52 -18.52 4.96
N VAL A 236 16.27 -18.92 5.19
CA VAL A 236 15.08 -18.14 4.87
C VAL A 236 14.35 -17.84 6.17
N LEU A 237 14.16 -16.55 6.46
CA LEU A 237 13.41 -16.05 7.60
C LEU A 237 12.01 -15.64 7.15
N THR A 238 11.01 -16.16 7.83
CA THR A 238 9.62 -15.66 7.74
C THR A 238 8.96 -15.83 9.11
N GLY A 239 7.70 -15.44 9.26
CA GLY A 239 7.06 -15.48 10.56
C GLY A 239 5.56 -15.28 10.52
N TYR A 240 5.01 -15.24 11.73
CA TYR A 240 3.61 -14.93 11.96
C TYR A 240 3.44 -14.30 13.35
N THR A 241 2.34 -13.58 13.50
CA THR A 241 1.78 -13.14 14.77
C THR A 241 0.45 -13.83 15.05
N LYS A 242 -0.01 -13.71 16.30
CA LYS A 242 -1.31 -14.14 16.79
C LYS A 242 -2.03 -12.94 17.39
N SER A 243 -3.34 -13.04 17.47
CA SER A 243 -4.12 -12.09 18.26
C SER A 243 -3.75 -12.18 19.74
N GLY A 244 -3.86 -11.05 20.44
CA GLY A 244 -3.53 -10.93 21.86
C GLY A 244 -2.63 -9.75 22.16
N ALA A 245 -2.51 -9.40 23.44
CA ALA A 245 -1.68 -8.29 23.88
C ALA A 245 -0.22 -8.49 23.46
N GLY A 246 0.36 -7.49 22.79
CA GLY A 246 1.73 -7.53 22.28
C GLY A 246 1.93 -8.39 21.02
N PHE A 247 0.84 -8.86 20.39
CA PHE A 247 0.86 -9.65 19.15
C PHE A 247 1.87 -10.81 19.22
N PRO A 248 1.67 -11.80 20.13
CA PRO A 248 2.63 -12.88 20.31
C PRO A 248 2.83 -13.64 18.99
N GLY A 249 4.05 -14.06 18.72
CA GLY A 249 4.39 -14.63 17.42
C GLY A 249 5.72 -15.34 17.45
N SER A 250 6.06 -15.94 16.32
CA SER A 250 7.37 -16.55 16.10
C SER A 250 7.87 -16.22 14.70
N VAL A 251 9.18 -16.13 14.56
CA VAL A 251 9.86 -16.27 13.27
C VAL A 251 10.35 -17.71 13.11
N GLY A 252 10.21 -18.25 11.92
CA GLY A 252 10.83 -19.49 11.50
C GLY A 252 12.09 -19.20 10.70
N VAL A 253 13.17 -19.93 11.01
CA VAL A 253 14.43 -19.87 10.27
C VAL A 253 14.62 -21.21 9.58
N TYR A 254 14.32 -21.25 8.29
CA TYR A 254 14.52 -22.42 7.44
C TYR A 254 15.98 -22.48 6.97
N ASP A 255 16.68 -23.56 7.26
CA ASP A 255 18.03 -23.80 6.73
C ASP A 255 17.94 -24.53 5.38
N VAL A 256 18.41 -23.87 4.32
CA VAL A 256 18.27 -24.35 2.94
C VAL A 256 19.12 -25.61 2.71
N SER A 257 20.29 -25.69 3.35
CA SER A 257 21.22 -26.80 3.19
C SER A 257 20.86 -28.01 4.06
N THR A 258 20.33 -27.73 5.25
CA THR A 258 20.06 -28.71 6.28
C THR A 258 18.66 -28.49 6.87
N PRO A 259 17.57 -28.81 6.14
CA PRO A 259 16.20 -28.53 6.56
C PRO A 259 15.84 -29.00 7.98
N SER A 260 16.45 -30.10 8.45
CA SER A 260 16.26 -30.62 9.82
C SER A 260 16.82 -29.73 10.93
N SER A 261 17.71 -28.79 10.60
CA SER A 261 18.28 -27.80 11.52
C SER A 261 17.44 -26.52 11.60
N SER A 262 16.34 -26.44 10.84
CA SER A 262 15.43 -25.30 10.89
C SER A 262 14.82 -25.13 12.28
N THR A 263 14.62 -23.89 12.70
CA THR A 263 14.20 -23.57 14.07
C THR A 263 13.12 -22.49 14.11
N TYR A 264 12.49 -22.33 15.27
CA TYR A 264 11.54 -21.26 15.55
C TYR A 264 12.07 -20.43 16.71
N VAL A 265 11.90 -19.11 16.60
CA VAL A 265 12.30 -18.15 17.63
C VAL A 265 11.10 -17.30 17.97
N SER A 266 10.78 -17.17 19.26
CA SER A 266 9.69 -16.28 19.70
C SER A 266 10.01 -14.85 19.26
N ALA A 267 9.05 -14.18 18.63
CA ALA A 267 9.22 -12.84 18.08
C ALA A 267 7.87 -12.12 18.05
N PRO A 268 7.40 -11.58 19.19
CA PRO A 268 6.15 -10.82 19.23
C PRO A 268 6.23 -9.57 18.34
N SER A 269 5.12 -9.22 17.71
CA SER A 269 5.00 -8.04 16.83
C SER A 269 6.04 -7.99 15.69
N ASN A 270 6.44 -9.15 15.14
CA ASN A 270 7.41 -9.28 14.04
C ASN A 270 6.82 -8.84 12.69
N PHE A 271 6.56 -7.55 12.52
CA PHE A 271 5.85 -7.00 11.35
C PHE A 271 6.76 -6.72 10.16
N SER A 272 8.05 -6.45 10.36
CA SER A 272 9.03 -6.33 9.28
C SER A 272 10.38 -6.87 9.68
N ALA A 273 11.17 -7.24 8.68
CA ALA A 273 12.52 -7.74 8.87
C ALA A 273 13.44 -7.26 7.74
N GLY A 274 14.73 -7.41 7.92
CA GLY A 274 15.73 -7.17 6.88
C GLY A 274 17.01 -7.93 7.16
N VAL A 275 17.82 -8.13 6.12
CA VAL A 275 19.08 -8.89 6.23
C VAL A 275 20.27 -7.96 6.24
N VAL A 276 21.11 -8.08 7.27
CA VAL A 276 22.43 -7.45 7.33
C VAL A 276 23.50 -8.51 7.45
N GLN A 277 24.77 -8.13 7.30
CA GLN A 277 25.85 -9.08 7.42
C GLN A 277 25.84 -9.78 8.79
N GLY A 278 25.63 -11.09 8.79
CA GLY A 278 25.67 -11.92 10.00
C GLY A 278 24.42 -11.87 10.88
N ALA A 279 23.36 -11.15 10.49
CA ALA A 279 22.13 -11.10 11.29
C ALA A 279 20.87 -10.84 10.45
N PHE A 280 19.74 -11.35 10.94
CA PHE A 280 18.43 -10.83 10.56
C PHE A 280 18.03 -9.74 11.55
N LEU A 281 17.64 -8.58 11.05
CA LEU A 281 16.99 -7.53 11.82
C LEU A 281 15.49 -7.79 11.84
N ILE A 282 14.86 -7.69 13.01
CA ILE A 282 13.41 -7.82 13.21
C ILE A 282 12.94 -6.57 13.93
N ASN A 283 12.05 -5.83 13.28
CA ASN A 283 11.36 -4.69 13.89
C ASN A 283 10.09 -5.22 14.56
N GLY A 284 10.06 -5.19 15.89
CA GLY A 284 9.00 -5.83 16.66
C GLY A 284 9.06 -5.57 18.15
N GLY A 285 8.42 -6.42 18.94
CA GLY A 285 8.23 -6.25 20.38
C GLY A 285 9.20 -7.05 21.26
N GLY A 286 9.99 -7.94 20.66
CA GLY A 286 10.90 -8.86 21.35
C GLY A 286 11.50 -9.89 20.39
N LEU A 287 12.53 -10.59 20.84
CA LEU A 287 13.14 -11.71 20.13
C LEU A 287 13.78 -12.70 21.11
N ASP A 288 13.37 -13.95 21.05
CA ASP A 288 13.70 -15.01 22.00
C ASP A 288 13.43 -14.55 23.45
N THR A 289 14.47 -14.52 24.29
CA THR A 289 14.43 -14.11 25.68
C THR A 289 14.64 -12.60 25.86
N VAL A 290 14.95 -11.87 24.78
CA VAL A 290 15.15 -10.42 24.80
C VAL A 290 13.83 -9.72 24.53
N SER A 291 13.27 -9.06 25.56
CA SER A 291 12.02 -8.31 25.45
C SER A 291 12.19 -6.90 26.02
N ALA A 292 11.93 -5.89 25.18
CA ALA A 292 12.12 -4.48 25.53
C ALA A 292 11.11 -3.56 24.85
N GLY A 293 9.92 -4.07 24.53
CA GLY A 293 8.88 -3.35 23.78
C GLY A 293 9.24 -3.16 22.31
N LEU A 294 8.59 -2.20 21.64
CA LEU A 294 8.86 -1.89 20.24
C LEU A 294 10.31 -1.42 20.06
N ALA A 295 11.08 -2.17 19.27
CA ALA A 295 12.51 -1.94 19.04
C ALA A 295 12.99 -2.69 17.79
N VAL A 296 14.26 -2.49 17.44
CA VAL A 296 14.95 -3.33 16.45
C VAL A 296 15.73 -4.41 17.19
N TYR A 297 15.42 -5.66 16.90
CA TYR A 297 16.11 -6.83 17.41
C TYR A 297 16.94 -7.47 16.31
N ALA A 298 18.02 -8.15 16.70
CA ALA A 298 18.86 -8.91 15.78
C ALA A 298 18.89 -10.37 16.20
N LEU A 299 18.57 -11.26 15.26
CA LEU A 299 18.90 -12.68 15.36
C LEU A 299 20.28 -12.87 14.73
N LYS A 300 21.31 -12.95 15.57
CA LYS A 300 22.68 -13.20 15.12
C LYS A 300 22.83 -14.62 14.62
N THR A 301 23.50 -14.73 13.49
CA THR A 301 23.56 -15.96 12.72
C THR A 301 24.97 -16.55 12.59
N ASP A 302 25.93 -15.96 13.32
CA ASP A 302 27.33 -16.36 13.44
C ASP A 302 27.58 -17.50 14.44
N SER A 303 26.56 -17.86 15.24
CA SER A 303 26.59 -18.96 16.20
C SER A 303 25.41 -19.92 16.04
N SER A 304 25.59 -21.15 16.51
CA SER A 304 24.50 -22.11 16.72
C SER A 304 24.54 -22.59 18.18
N PRO A 305 23.47 -22.39 18.99
CA PRO A 305 22.23 -21.72 18.62
C PRO A 305 22.43 -20.23 18.28
N PHE A 306 21.45 -19.66 17.57
CA PHE A 306 21.42 -18.23 17.28
C PHE A 306 21.37 -17.40 18.57
N THR A 307 21.93 -16.19 18.52
CA THR A 307 21.92 -15.26 19.66
C THR A 307 21.02 -14.07 19.34
N SER A 308 20.11 -13.74 20.25
CA SER A 308 19.22 -12.59 20.10
C SER A 308 19.76 -11.37 20.83
N LEU A 309 19.66 -10.19 20.21
CA LEU A 309 20.05 -8.90 20.81
C LEU A 309 19.00 -7.84 20.50
N LYS A 310 18.84 -6.86 21.40
CA LYS A 310 18.28 -5.56 21.03
C LYS A 310 19.40 -4.73 20.42
N VAL A 311 19.21 -4.24 19.21
CA VAL A 311 20.25 -3.48 18.47
C VAL A 311 19.83 -2.06 18.11
N GLY A 312 18.53 -1.75 18.12
CA GLY A 312 18.03 -0.39 17.89
C GLY A 312 16.95 0.01 18.88
N THR A 313 16.96 1.27 19.29
CA THR A 313 15.88 1.90 20.08
C THR A 313 15.09 2.83 19.17
N LEU A 314 13.78 2.59 19.07
CA LEU A 314 12.86 3.42 18.30
C LEU A 314 12.57 4.75 19.02
N PRO A 315 12.16 5.81 18.31
CA PRO A 315 11.83 7.10 18.91
C PRO A 315 10.67 7.01 19.92
N PRO A 316 10.61 7.90 20.93
CA PRO A 316 9.56 7.87 21.96
C PRO A 316 8.12 7.98 21.44
N GLU A 317 7.93 8.67 20.31
CA GLU A 317 6.64 8.85 19.61
C GLU A 317 6.17 7.61 18.85
N THR A 318 6.89 6.49 18.94
CA THR A 318 6.54 5.26 18.23
C THR A 318 5.26 4.62 18.78
N GLY A 319 4.19 4.68 17.98
CA GLY A 319 2.92 3.99 18.25
C GLY A 319 2.87 2.56 17.71
N GLY A 320 3.72 2.22 16.73
CA GLY A 320 3.75 0.90 16.09
C GLY A 320 5.05 0.61 15.35
N SER A 321 5.35 -0.68 15.13
CA SER A 321 6.46 -1.08 14.25
C SER A 321 6.19 -0.60 12.83
N GLY A 322 7.24 -0.15 12.13
CA GLY A 322 7.16 0.19 10.71
C GLY A 322 7.88 -0.83 9.84
N PHE A 323 8.26 -0.38 8.64
CA PHE A 323 8.90 -1.21 7.62
C PHE A 323 10.42 -1.22 7.77
N THR A 324 11.04 -2.34 7.42
CA THR A 324 12.49 -2.52 7.44
C THR A 324 12.93 -2.86 6.03
N ALA A 325 13.97 -2.19 5.53
CA ALA A 325 14.56 -2.50 4.23
C ALA A 325 16.06 -2.25 4.27
N VAL A 326 16.85 -3.13 3.66
CA VAL A 326 18.31 -3.02 3.66
C VAL A 326 18.81 -2.84 2.23
N SER A 327 19.64 -1.81 2.04
CA SER A 327 20.28 -1.48 0.78
C SER A 327 21.56 -2.30 0.56
N THR A 328 22.03 -2.38 -0.69
CA THR A 328 23.24 -3.15 -1.05
C THR A 328 24.54 -2.63 -0.45
N ASN A 329 24.58 -1.35 -0.03
CA ASN A 329 25.71 -0.77 0.71
C ASN A 329 25.55 -0.85 2.23
N GLY A 330 24.60 -1.66 2.71
CA GLY A 330 24.44 -2.03 4.12
C GLY A 330 23.69 -1.02 4.99
N VAL A 331 23.18 0.08 4.42
CA VAL A 331 22.29 1.00 5.14
C VAL A 331 20.94 0.32 5.34
N ALA A 332 20.46 0.27 6.57
CA ALA A 332 19.13 -0.22 6.91
C ALA A 332 18.18 0.95 7.11
N MET A 333 17.14 1.03 6.29
CA MET A 333 15.98 1.86 6.59
C MET A 333 15.16 1.17 7.67
N ILE A 334 15.04 1.83 8.83
CA ILE A 334 14.22 1.39 9.95
C ILE A 334 13.04 2.35 10.05
N GLY A 335 11.84 1.82 9.89
CA GLY A 335 10.60 2.58 10.01
C GLY A 335 9.84 2.35 11.30
N TYR A 336 8.97 3.30 11.61
CA TYR A 336 8.03 3.27 12.74
C TYR A 336 6.78 4.07 12.38
N PHE A 337 5.65 3.74 12.99
CA PHE A 337 4.47 4.59 12.97
C PHE A 337 4.58 5.62 14.08
N SER A 338 4.45 6.90 13.74
CA SER A 338 4.56 8.03 14.67
C SER A 338 3.18 8.43 15.18
N ASP A 339 2.99 8.42 16.51
CA ASP A 339 1.78 8.94 17.16
C ASP A 339 1.68 10.47 17.09
N ASP A 340 2.79 11.15 16.79
CA ASP A 340 2.83 12.61 16.65
C ASP A 340 2.34 13.05 15.26
N THR A 341 2.76 12.34 14.20
CA THR A 341 2.46 12.71 12.81
C THR A 341 1.35 11.86 12.19
N PHE A 342 0.99 10.73 12.81
CA PHE A 342 0.10 9.71 12.26
C PHE A 342 0.55 9.14 10.90
N LEU A 343 1.86 9.17 10.65
CA LEU A 343 2.47 8.65 9.44
C LEU A 343 3.47 7.53 9.76
N ASN A 344 3.67 6.64 8.80
CA ASN A 344 4.87 5.82 8.77
C ASN A 344 6.06 6.72 8.43
N GLU A 345 7.13 6.65 9.23
CA GLU A 345 8.39 7.36 9.04
C GLU A 345 9.52 6.36 8.85
N GLY A 346 10.61 6.78 8.19
CA GLY A 346 11.78 5.94 7.94
C GLY A 346 13.09 6.67 8.23
N ARG A 347 14.04 5.97 8.86
CA ARG A 347 15.37 6.50 9.19
C ARG A 347 16.47 5.61 8.60
N ALA A 348 17.46 6.22 7.96
CA ALA A 348 18.54 5.52 7.26
C ALA A 348 19.73 5.24 8.19
N VAL A 349 19.70 4.09 8.88
CA VAL A 349 20.71 3.71 9.87
C VAL A 349 22.00 3.25 9.20
N ALA A 350 23.12 3.83 9.62
CA ALA A 350 24.43 3.58 9.07
C ALA A 350 24.94 2.15 9.35
N PRO A 351 25.62 1.50 8.38
CA PRO A 351 26.13 0.13 8.55
C PRO A 351 27.12 -0.01 9.70
N ALA A 352 27.93 1.02 10.00
CA ALA A 352 28.86 0.98 11.13
C ALA A 352 28.12 0.97 12.48
N ALA A 353 27.01 1.70 12.60
CA ALA A 353 26.19 1.70 13.82
C ALA A 353 25.55 0.32 14.07
N ILE A 354 25.07 -0.34 13.02
CA ILE A 354 24.52 -1.70 13.10
C ILE A 354 25.60 -2.69 13.49
N THR A 355 26.77 -2.61 12.85
CA THR A 355 27.93 -3.48 13.13
C THR A 355 28.38 -3.33 14.59
N GLU A 356 28.47 -2.09 15.06
CA GLU A 356 28.85 -1.80 16.44
C GLU A 356 27.81 -2.30 17.45
N ALA A 357 26.52 -2.18 17.16
CA ALA A 357 25.46 -2.71 18.00
C ALA A 357 25.49 -4.25 18.08
N LEU A 358 25.72 -4.93 16.95
CA LEU A 358 25.86 -6.40 16.90
C LEU A 358 27.10 -6.89 17.66
N ARG A 359 28.18 -6.10 17.68
CA ARG A 359 29.44 -6.43 18.34
C ARG A 359 29.42 -6.14 19.84
N SER A 360 28.90 -4.98 20.24
CA SER A 360 28.94 -4.50 21.62
C SER A 360 27.69 -4.88 22.44
N GLY A 361 26.58 -5.20 21.77
CA GLY A 361 25.27 -5.32 22.40
C GLY A 361 24.65 -3.98 22.82
N THR A 362 25.27 -2.85 22.49
CA THR A 362 24.74 -1.50 22.79
C THR A 362 23.86 -1.04 21.63
N PRO A 363 22.56 -0.77 21.85
CA PRO A 363 21.67 -0.36 20.78
C PRO A 363 21.99 1.03 20.23
N PHE A 364 21.86 1.23 18.91
CA PHE A 364 21.82 2.56 18.31
C PHE A 364 20.45 3.23 18.54
N ALA A 365 20.40 4.55 18.53
CA ALA A 365 19.15 5.30 18.50
C ALA A 365 18.72 5.53 17.05
N VAL A 366 17.50 5.10 16.71
CA VAL A 366 16.95 5.23 15.35
C VAL A 366 16.67 6.71 15.01
N ALA A 367 16.32 7.51 16.01
CA ALA A 367 16.09 8.95 15.87
C ALA A 367 17.32 9.74 15.40
N ASP A 368 18.53 9.26 15.71
CA ASP A 368 19.79 9.92 15.37
C ASP A 368 20.16 9.75 13.88
N ALA A 369 19.52 8.80 13.19
CA ALA A 369 19.74 8.55 11.78
C ALA A 369 18.97 9.56 10.90
N PRO A 370 19.51 9.90 9.71
CA PRO A 370 18.83 10.78 8.77
C PRO A 370 17.43 10.27 8.39
N ALA A 371 16.44 11.17 8.36
CA ALA A 371 15.09 10.86 7.88
C ALA A 371 15.05 10.66 6.37
N LEU A 372 14.14 9.80 5.92
CA LEU A 372 13.63 9.79 4.55
C LEU A 372 12.46 10.77 4.48
N ASP A 373 12.57 11.76 3.60
CA ASP A 373 11.46 12.68 3.30
C ASP A 373 10.45 12.01 2.36
N VAL A 374 9.60 11.14 2.92
CA VAL A 374 8.60 10.41 2.16
C VAL A 374 7.46 11.33 1.71
N GLY A 375 7.06 12.28 2.56
CA GLY A 375 6.00 13.27 2.26
C GLY A 375 4.60 12.68 2.12
N SER A 376 4.37 11.45 2.57
CA SER A 376 3.06 10.77 2.62
C SER A 376 3.16 9.55 3.54
N ASN A 377 2.05 8.84 3.73
CA ASN A 377 2.12 7.50 4.27
C ASN A 377 2.78 6.54 3.24
N PHE A 378 3.24 5.39 3.72
CA PHE A 378 3.77 4.30 2.90
C PHE A 378 3.51 2.95 3.56
N VAL A 379 3.32 1.90 2.76
CA VAL A 379 2.87 0.57 3.24
C VAL A 379 3.78 -0.59 2.85
N ALA A 380 4.90 -0.30 2.19
CA ALA A 380 5.93 -1.28 1.90
C ALA A 380 7.28 -0.58 1.68
N ALA A 381 8.37 -1.27 2.01
CA ALA A 381 9.72 -0.83 1.73
C ALA A 381 10.58 -2.02 1.30
N SER A 382 11.52 -1.80 0.39
CA SER A 382 12.47 -2.82 -0.06
C SER A 382 13.80 -2.21 -0.47
N GLY A 383 14.89 -2.98 -0.36
CA GLY A 383 16.18 -2.61 -0.92
C GLY A 383 16.09 -2.38 -2.43
N HIS A 384 16.75 -1.32 -2.93
CA HIS A 384 16.86 -1.03 -4.35
C HIS A 384 18.22 -0.38 -4.64
N GLY A 385 19.23 -1.23 -4.80
CA GLY A 385 20.61 -0.84 -5.02
C GLY A 385 21.20 -0.16 -3.78
N GLU A 386 21.97 0.91 -3.97
CA GLU A 386 22.47 1.77 -2.89
C GLU A 386 21.36 2.71 -2.42
N GLY A 387 20.26 2.14 -1.92
CA GLY A 387 19.05 2.85 -1.55
C GLY A 387 17.91 1.90 -1.25
N VAL A 388 16.74 2.47 -0.96
CA VAL A 388 15.48 1.73 -0.75
C VAL A 388 14.37 2.34 -1.60
N SER A 389 13.38 1.52 -1.95
CA SER A 389 12.12 1.99 -2.52
C SER A 389 10.99 1.79 -1.53
N VAL A 390 10.03 2.72 -1.51
CA VAL A 390 8.83 2.69 -0.69
C VAL A 390 7.58 2.81 -1.56
N LEU A 391 6.52 2.10 -1.21
CA LEU A 391 5.20 2.24 -1.84
C LEU A 391 4.41 3.31 -1.09
N ARG A 392 4.29 4.48 -1.70
CA ARG A 392 3.65 5.68 -1.16
C ARG A 392 2.17 5.74 -1.47
N GLY A 393 1.44 6.46 -0.65
CA GLY A 393 0.00 6.62 -0.77
C GLY A 393 -0.64 7.07 0.53
N ASP A 394 -1.95 6.92 0.60
CA ASP A 394 -2.70 7.22 1.82
C ASP A 394 -3.96 6.32 1.92
N TYR A 395 -4.56 6.29 3.10
CA TYR A 395 -5.79 5.57 3.36
C TYR A 395 -7.00 6.46 3.05
N VAL A 396 -7.78 6.07 2.04
CA VAL A 396 -8.86 6.92 1.50
C VAL A 396 -10.22 6.52 2.09
N PRO A 397 -10.99 7.46 2.68
CA PRO A 397 -12.35 7.20 3.16
C PRO A 397 -13.33 6.78 2.04
N PRO A 398 -14.42 6.05 2.35
CA PRO A 398 -14.87 5.65 3.68
C PRO A 398 -14.28 4.32 4.17
N ASP A 399 -13.78 3.49 3.25
CA ASP A 399 -13.35 2.12 3.56
C ASP A 399 -11.91 2.06 4.08
N TYR A 400 -11.18 3.19 4.02
CA TYR A 400 -9.77 3.30 4.40
C TYR A 400 -8.91 2.24 3.71
N ASN A 401 -9.17 2.01 2.42
CA ASN A 401 -8.28 1.26 1.56
C ASN A 401 -7.08 2.13 1.21
N PHE A 402 -5.89 1.53 1.19
CA PHE A 402 -4.70 2.26 0.80
C PHE A 402 -4.72 2.50 -0.72
N ALA A 403 -4.70 3.77 -1.11
CA ALA A 403 -4.57 4.18 -2.50
C ALA A 403 -3.10 4.51 -2.79
N GLY A 404 -2.48 3.73 -3.69
CA GLY A 404 -1.10 3.94 -4.10
C GLY A 404 -0.97 5.20 -4.95
N THR A 405 0.09 5.97 -4.70
CA THR A 405 0.42 7.16 -5.52
C THR A 405 1.63 6.88 -6.39
N ASP A 406 2.69 6.35 -5.78
CA ASP A 406 3.91 5.99 -6.49
C ASP A 406 4.78 5.00 -5.69
N VAL A 407 5.63 4.26 -6.38
CA VAL A 407 6.82 3.64 -5.78
C VAL A 407 7.96 4.62 -5.94
N SER A 408 8.54 5.08 -4.84
CA SER A 408 9.63 6.06 -4.84
C SER A 408 10.90 5.50 -4.25
N ARG A 409 12.04 5.81 -4.88
CA ARG A 409 13.38 5.44 -4.44
C ARG A 409 14.07 6.59 -3.71
N PHE A 410 14.80 6.24 -2.65
CA PHE A 410 15.72 7.11 -1.93
C PHE A 410 17.13 6.50 -2.02
N ALA A 411 18.06 7.23 -2.62
CA ALA A 411 19.45 6.81 -2.70
C ALA A 411 20.18 7.05 -1.36
N PHE A 412 21.10 6.16 -0.99
CA PHE A 412 21.92 6.29 0.19
C PHE A 412 23.39 6.38 -0.18
N THR A 413 24.03 7.47 0.23
CA THR A 413 25.49 7.62 0.14
C THR A 413 26.10 7.38 1.50
N VAL A 414 27.15 6.56 1.54
CA VAL A 414 27.86 6.20 2.77
C VAL A 414 29.26 6.79 2.74
N ALA A 415 29.69 7.40 3.84
CA ALA A 415 31.04 7.95 4.01
C ALA A 415 31.66 7.53 5.35
N GLY A 416 32.97 7.78 5.51
CA GLY A 416 33.69 7.49 6.75
C GLY A 416 33.64 6.02 7.16
N ALA A 417 33.95 5.10 6.23
CA ALA A 417 33.93 3.65 6.49
C ALA A 417 32.58 3.08 7.00
N GLY A 418 31.45 3.72 6.68
CA GLY A 418 30.14 3.24 7.10
C GLY A 418 29.48 4.04 8.22
N GLU A 419 30.13 5.09 8.72
CA GLU A 419 29.69 5.87 9.87
C GLU A 419 28.59 6.87 9.55
N THR A 420 28.64 7.47 8.36
CA THR A 420 27.74 8.55 7.97
C THR A 420 26.93 8.16 6.75
N VAL A 421 25.64 8.48 6.78
CA VAL A 421 24.70 8.25 5.69
C VAL A 421 24.12 9.59 5.26
N THR A 422 24.01 9.79 3.96
CA THR A 422 23.21 10.88 3.37
C THR A 422 22.08 10.27 2.56
N VAL A 423 20.86 10.76 2.79
CA VAL A 423 19.66 10.37 2.04
C VAL A 423 19.49 11.33 0.87
N GLY A 424 19.44 10.77 -0.34
CA GLY A 424 19.18 11.53 -1.56
C GLY A 424 17.71 11.94 -1.67
N ALA A 425 17.43 12.89 -2.57
CA ALA A 425 16.08 13.32 -2.86
C ALA A 425 15.21 12.14 -3.36
N ARG A 426 13.90 12.25 -3.10
CA ARG A 426 12.90 11.29 -3.58
C ARG A 426 12.93 11.20 -5.11
N GLN A 427 13.06 10.00 -5.64
CA GLN A 427 13.01 9.71 -7.07
C GLN A 427 11.86 8.74 -7.37
N PRO A 428 10.76 9.19 -7.98
CA PRO A 428 9.68 8.30 -8.44
C PRO A 428 10.20 7.22 -9.39
N VAL A 429 9.75 5.98 -9.19
CA VAL A 429 10.12 4.78 -9.97
C VAL A 429 8.93 4.33 -10.82
N LEU A 430 7.78 4.13 -10.18
CA LEU A 430 6.50 3.78 -10.79
C LEU A 430 5.45 4.77 -10.27
N VAL A 431 4.59 5.30 -11.12
CA VAL A 431 3.52 6.22 -10.73
C VAL A 431 2.17 5.61 -11.10
N TYR A 432 1.22 5.72 -10.18
CA TYR A 432 -0.18 5.37 -10.42
C TYR A 432 -0.85 6.49 -11.20
N VAL A 433 -1.42 6.18 -12.37
CA VAL A 433 -2.28 7.11 -13.14
C VAL A 433 -3.77 6.86 -12.90
N ASP A 434 -4.08 5.67 -12.41
CA ASP A 434 -5.36 5.17 -11.96
C ASP A 434 -5.08 4.11 -10.87
N GLN A 435 -6.12 3.46 -10.36
CA GLN A 435 -5.98 2.35 -9.39
C GLN A 435 -6.27 0.99 -10.02
N CYS A 436 -6.18 0.88 -11.35
CA CYS A 436 -6.54 -0.32 -12.12
C CYS A 436 -5.46 -1.39 -12.12
N THR A 437 -4.25 -1.04 -11.67
CA THR A 437 -3.15 -1.97 -11.40
C THR A 437 -2.62 -1.72 -10.00
N SER A 438 -2.53 -2.78 -9.20
CA SER A 438 -2.05 -2.72 -7.83
C SER A 438 -0.60 -3.20 -7.72
N VAL A 439 0.18 -2.60 -6.84
CA VAL A 439 1.46 -3.16 -6.37
C VAL A 439 1.16 -4.04 -5.16
N THR A 440 1.41 -5.32 -5.28
CA THR A 440 1.06 -6.34 -4.27
C THR A 440 2.24 -6.71 -3.36
N GLY A 441 3.46 -6.35 -3.75
CA GLY A 441 4.65 -6.59 -2.94
C GLY A 441 5.91 -6.00 -3.57
N MET A 442 6.95 -5.84 -2.75
CA MET A 442 8.26 -5.39 -3.18
C MET A 442 9.33 -6.21 -2.47
N THR A 443 10.34 -6.64 -3.21
CA THR A 443 11.50 -7.35 -2.66
C THR A 443 12.74 -7.03 -3.47
N ALA A 444 13.93 -7.10 -2.86
CA ALA A 444 15.17 -6.77 -3.55
C ALA A 444 15.62 -7.96 -4.42
N ILE A 445 16.19 -7.68 -5.60
CA ILE A 445 16.84 -8.70 -6.44
C ILE A 445 18.22 -8.18 -6.89
N GLY A 446 19.23 -8.45 -6.07
CA GLY A 446 20.55 -7.85 -6.24
C GLY A 446 20.50 -6.32 -6.06
N SER A 447 20.91 -5.57 -7.08
CA SER A 447 20.84 -4.10 -7.11
C SER A 447 19.47 -3.56 -7.55
N ASP A 448 18.59 -4.44 -8.01
CA ASP A 448 17.34 -4.08 -8.66
C ASP A 448 16.16 -4.33 -7.71
N LEU A 449 14.99 -3.83 -8.08
CA LEU A 449 13.75 -4.03 -7.36
C LEU A 449 12.90 -5.07 -8.08
N LEU A 450 12.32 -6.02 -7.35
CA LEU A 450 11.30 -6.93 -7.86
C LEU A 450 9.94 -6.49 -7.31
N VAL A 451 9.04 -6.10 -8.21
CA VAL A 451 7.72 -5.56 -7.87
C VAL A 451 6.65 -6.58 -8.26
N GLY A 452 5.81 -6.97 -7.31
CA GLY A 452 4.58 -7.70 -7.58
C GLY A 452 3.52 -6.73 -8.07
N VAL A 453 2.91 -7.03 -9.22
CA VAL A 453 1.78 -6.27 -9.76
C VAL A 453 0.60 -7.21 -10.00
N ASP A 454 -0.61 -6.72 -9.77
CA ASP A 454 -1.85 -7.45 -10.04
C ASP A 454 -2.91 -6.53 -10.66
N ASP A 455 -3.54 -7.03 -11.71
CA ASP A 455 -4.56 -6.35 -12.51
C ASP A 455 -5.41 -7.38 -13.28
N LYS A 456 -6.23 -6.94 -14.24
CA LYS A 456 -7.07 -7.82 -15.05
C LYS A 456 -6.31 -8.90 -15.86
N ASN A 457 -5.02 -8.72 -16.09
CA ASN A 457 -4.15 -9.70 -16.76
C ASN A 457 -3.50 -10.68 -15.77
N GLY A 458 -3.77 -10.52 -14.48
CA GLY A 458 -3.31 -11.38 -13.39
C GLY A 458 -1.95 -11.00 -12.79
N ALA A 459 -1.70 -11.61 -11.64
CA ALA A 459 -0.53 -11.34 -10.82
C ALA A 459 0.79 -11.76 -11.51
N ARG A 460 1.81 -10.90 -11.39
CA ARG A 460 3.14 -11.12 -11.93
C ARG A 460 4.20 -10.33 -11.18
N LEU A 461 5.43 -10.82 -11.23
CA LEU A 461 6.62 -10.13 -10.74
C LEU A 461 7.29 -9.41 -11.92
N VAL A 462 7.75 -8.19 -11.70
CA VAL A 462 8.47 -7.37 -12.69
C VAL A 462 9.77 -6.87 -12.07
N ARG A 463 10.89 -7.14 -12.75
CA ARG A 463 12.19 -6.61 -12.34
C ARG A 463 12.36 -5.18 -12.84
N ILE A 464 12.56 -4.24 -11.92
CA ILE A 464 12.81 -2.83 -12.20
C ILE A 464 14.27 -2.52 -11.91
N GLN A 465 14.97 -2.06 -12.95
CA GLN A 465 16.40 -1.79 -12.92
C GLN A 465 16.62 -0.29 -12.97
N GLN A 466 17.67 0.20 -12.29
CA GLN A 466 18.17 1.55 -12.55
C GLN A 466 18.83 1.56 -13.93
N ALA A 467 18.41 2.49 -14.79
CA ALA A 467 19.00 2.65 -16.11
C ALA A 467 20.50 2.98 -15.96
N PRO A 468 21.37 2.46 -16.84
CA PRO A 468 22.77 2.86 -16.86
C PRO A 468 22.86 4.38 -16.99
N GLN A 469 23.52 5.02 -16.02
CA GLN A 469 23.88 6.43 -16.15
C GLN A 469 24.81 6.54 -17.35
N LEU A 470 24.37 7.18 -18.44
CA LEU A 470 25.25 7.54 -19.55
C LEU A 470 26.33 8.46 -18.96
N ARG A 471 27.54 7.93 -18.79
CA ARG A 471 28.71 8.68 -18.32
C ARG A 471 29.31 9.50 -19.44
#